data_AF-A0AAD4JS35-F1
#
_entry.id   AF-A0AAD4JS35-F1
#
_cell.length_a   1.000
_cell.length_b   1.000
_cell.length_c   1.000
_cell.angle_alpha   90.00
_cell.angle_beta   90.00
_cell.angle_gamma   90.00
#
_symmetry.space_group_name_H-M   'P 1'
#
loop_
_entity.id
_entity.type
_entity.pdbx_description
1 polymer ?
#
loop_
_entity_poly.entity_id
_entity_poly.type
_entity_poly.pdbx_seq_one_letter_code
_entity_poly.pdbx_strand_id
1 'polypeptide(L)'
;MNRIDTTMDDMANTKFLTLYSSLIKQFTATTEFTNTEVVCLLIIYYKFVQINGPTAKQMKKKQMYNLFLVLFRIYDMSIIERILLNITADVSYIGPEAWMKLFSVFLSKNLEERMQFAYKVYTTSSSGTLNRETVGMAINNFFVGEDDDEVKELQADMCEFIFNKFDLDKDGTISYEEYYEVVSNQPGLLEFLGQVFPDVSDRTIIAYCGNIGTFFPGED
;
A
#
# COMPACT_ATOMS: atom_id res chain seq x y z
N MET A 1 -16.07 31.68 -2.48
CA MET A 1 -15.47 30.74 -1.51
C MET A 1 -14.92 29.62 -2.37
N ASN A 2 -13.60 29.37 -2.39
CA ASN A 2 -13.01 28.43 -3.35
C ASN A 2 -13.53 27.01 -3.07
N ARG A 3 -14.52 26.56 -3.84
CA ARG A 3 -15.00 25.17 -3.81
C ARG A 3 -13.88 24.29 -4.36
N ILE A 4 -13.39 23.40 -3.51
CA ILE A 4 -12.33 22.44 -3.85
C ILE A 4 -12.91 21.15 -4.44
N ASP A 5 -14.22 20.92 -4.25
CA ASP A 5 -14.99 19.86 -4.87
C ASP A 5 -16.41 20.37 -5.15
N THR A 6 -16.80 20.35 -6.42
CA THR A 6 -18.12 20.81 -6.87
C THR A 6 -19.26 19.86 -6.50
N THR A 7 -18.94 18.61 -6.14
CA THR A 7 -19.91 17.62 -5.65
C THR A 7 -20.25 17.78 -4.16
N MET A 8 -19.56 18.68 -3.46
CA MET A 8 -19.79 19.02 -2.05
C MET A 8 -20.44 20.41 -1.92
N ASP A 9 -21.30 20.58 -0.92
CA ASP A 9 -21.83 21.91 -0.57
C ASP A 9 -20.76 22.80 0.10
N ASP A 10 -21.05 24.09 0.28
CA ASP A 10 -20.10 25.06 0.85
C ASP A 10 -19.70 24.72 2.30
N MET A 11 -20.62 24.12 3.07
CA MET A 11 -20.36 23.74 4.45
C MET A 11 -19.41 22.54 4.52
N ALA A 12 -19.60 21.54 3.66
CA ALA A 12 -18.75 20.37 3.53
C ALA A 12 -17.34 20.75 3.04
N ASN A 13 -17.24 21.65 2.04
CA ASN A 13 -15.96 22.19 1.58
C ASN A 13 -15.21 22.91 2.73
N THR A 14 -15.92 23.75 3.49
CA THR A 14 -15.33 24.47 4.64
C THR A 14 -14.89 23.50 5.75
N LYS A 15 -15.73 22.49 6.06
CA LYS A 15 -15.43 21.46 7.07
C LYS A 15 -14.21 20.65 6.66
N PHE A 16 -14.11 20.25 5.39
CA PHE A 16 -12.94 19.55 4.85
C PHE A 16 -11.65 20.34 5.07
N LEU A 17 -11.62 21.61 4.64
CA LEU A 17 -10.43 22.45 4.76
C LEU A 17 -10.05 22.65 6.23
N THR A 18 -11.04 22.81 7.11
CA THR A 18 -10.82 22.92 8.55
C THR A 18 -10.17 21.65 9.13
N LEU A 19 -10.61 20.47 8.69
CA LEU A 19 -10.08 19.20 9.18
C LEU A 19 -8.68 18.88 8.65
N TYR A 20 -8.40 19.18 7.38
CA TYR A 20 -7.22 18.63 6.70
C TYR A 20 -6.18 19.66 6.28
N SER A 21 -6.38 20.97 6.48
CA SER A 21 -5.42 22.00 6.06
C SER A 21 -3.99 21.78 6.57
N SER A 22 -3.82 21.32 7.81
CA SER A 22 -2.50 20.99 8.37
C SER A 22 -1.87 19.79 7.65
N LEU A 23 -2.66 18.73 7.44
CA LEU A 23 -2.20 17.51 6.78
C LEU A 23 -1.85 17.75 5.31
N ILE A 24 -2.64 18.60 4.63
CA ILE A 24 -2.37 19.04 3.25
C ILE A 24 -0.99 19.71 3.19
N LYS A 25 -0.72 20.68 4.07
CA LYS A 25 0.57 21.38 4.13
C LYS A 25 1.72 20.41 4.42
N GLN A 26 1.53 19.50 5.38
CA GLN A 26 2.54 18.51 5.74
C GLN A 26 2.91 17.63 4.54
N PHE A 27 1.93 16.95 3.92
CA PHE A 27 2.23 16.00 2.83
C PHE A 27 2.68 16.69 1.55
N THR A 28 2.25 17.92 1.28
CA THR A 28 2.80 18.73 0.17
C THR A 28 4.29 19.05 0.39
N ALA A 29 4.74 19.19 1.65
CA ALA A 29 6.11 19.53 1.98
C ALA A 29 7.04 18.31 2.13
N THR A 30 6.48 17.14 2.47
CA THR A 30 7.28 15.94 2.79
C THR A 30 7.22 14.84 1.73
N THR A 31 6.42 15.00 0.69
CA THR A 31 6.29 14.00 -0.39
C THR A 31 6.46 14.66 -1.75
N GLU A 32 6.58 13.83 -2.81
CA GLU A 32 6.60 14.32 -4.19
C GLU A 32 5.22 14.76 -4.70
N PHE A 33 4.16 14.61 -3.91
CA PHE A 33 2.82 15.01 -4.30
C PHE A 33 2.68 16.53 -4.33
N THR A 34 2.06 17.01 -5.40
CA THR A 34 1.57 18.37 -5.52
C THR A 34 0.44 18.62 -4.51
N ASN A 35 0.20 19.90 -4.20
CA ASN A 35 -0.90 20.29 -3.33
C ASN A 35 -2.25 19.73 -3.82
N THR A 36 -2.48 19.77 -5.13
CA THR A 36 -3.69 19.25 -5.77
C THR A 36 -3.84 17.75 -5.56
N GLU A 37 -2.79 16.96 -5.78
CA GLU A 37 -2.84 15.50 -5.56
C GLU A 37 -3.16 15.16 -4.10
N VAL A 38 -2.55 15.86 -3.14
CA VAL A 38 -2.84 15.67 -1.72
C VAL A 38 -4.30 16.01 -1.40
N VAL A 39 -4.83 17.11 -1.95
CA VAL A 39 -6.24 17.50 -1.78
C VAL A 39 -7.16 16.44 -2.39
N CYS A 40 -6.91 15.97 -3.61
CA CYS A 40 -7.72 14.94 -4.27
C CYS A 40 -7.76 13.64 -3.47
N LEU A 41 -6.61 13.15 -3.01
CA LEU A 41 -6.51 11.94 -2.20
C LEU A 41 -7.30 12.07 -0.89
N LEU A 42 -7.21 13.24 -0.24
CA LEU A 42 -7.94 13.49 1.01
C LEU A 42 -9.44 13.69 0.80
N ILE A 43 -9.87 14.25 -0.33
CA ILE A 43 -11.30 14.35 -0.68
C ILE A 43 -11.89 12.95 -0.82
N ILE A 44 -11.20 12.04 -1.49
CA ILE A 44 -11.64 10.63 -1.61
C ILE A 44 -11.78 10.01 -0.21
N TYR A 45 -10.77 10.17 0.65
CA TYR A 45 -10.83 9.72 2.04
C TYR A 45 -12.05 10.31 2.77
N TYR A 46 -12.25 11.63 2.67
CA TYR A 46 -13.34 12.33 3.33
C TYR A 46 -14.72 11.79 2.90
N LYS A 47 -14.91 11.49 1.62
CA LYS A 47 -16.13 10.86 1.11
C LYS A 47 -16.35 9.48 1.71
N PHE A 48 -15.31 8.64 1.84
CA PHE A 48 -15.42 7.36 2.56
C PHE A 48 -15.83 7.55 4.03
N VAL A 49 -15.33 8.59 4.70
CA VAL A 49 -15.75 8.93 6.07
C VAL A 49 -17.24 9.30 6.09
N GLN A 50 -17.71 10.15 5.18
CA GLN A 50 -19.09 10.63 5.17
C GLN A 50 -20.12 9.52 4.91
N ILE A 51 -19.75 8.46 4.18
CA ILE A 51 -20.60 7.25 4.02
C ILE A 51 -20.93 6.60 5.37
N ASN A 52 -20.07 6.74 6.37
CA ASN A 52 -20.33 6.21 7.72
C ASN A 52 -21.28 7.09 8.54
N GLY A 53 -21.69 8.24 8.03
CA GLY A 53 -22.59 9.20 8.68
C GLY A 53 -21.95 10.56 8.97
N PRO A 54 -22.77 11.60 9.26
CA PRO A 54 -22.32 12.99 9.38
C PRO A 54 -21.37 13.27 10.55
N THR A 55 -21.40 12.41 11.57
CA THR A 55 -20.56 12.48 12.78
C THR A 55 -19.33 11.60 12.71
N ALA A 56 -19.18 10.80 11.64
CA ALA A 56 -18.02 9.94 11.47
C ALA A 56 -16.74 10.77 11.33
N LYS A 57 -15.67 10.29 11.97
CA LYS A 57 -14.36 10.95 11.96
C LYS A 57 -13.34 10.24 11.09
N GLN A 58 -13.52 8.94 10.88
CA GLN A 58 -12.56 8.08 10.20
C GLN A 58 -13.24 7.05 9.29
N MET A 59 -12.48 6.59 8.31
CA MET A 59 -12.85 5.52 7.42
C MET A 59 -12.77 4.18 8.18
N LYS A 60 -13.72 3.27 7.96
CA LYS A 60 -13.70 1.93 8.55
C LYS A 60 -12.69 1.06 7.81
N LYS A 61 -11.97 0.20 8.52
CA LYS A 61 -11.00 -0.75 7.93
C LYS A 61 -11.66 -1.62 6.84
N LYS A 62 -12.93 -2.03 7.01
CA LYS A 62 -13.72 -2.76 5.98
C LYS A 62 -13.77 -2.03 4.62
N GLN A 63 -13.93 -0.70 4.61
CA GLN A 63 -13.92 0.07 3.37
C GLN A 63 -12.54 -0.01 2.69
N MET A 64 -11.46 -0.15 3.48
CA MET A 64 -10.09 -0.24 2.99
C MET A 64 -9.80 -1.62 2.39
N TYR A 65 -10.25 -2.72 3.01
CA TYR A 65 -10.16 -4.06 2.39
C TYR A 65 -10.86 -4.09 1.05
N ASN A 66 -12.04 -3.49 0.92
CA ASN A 66 -12.73 -3.44 -0.36
C ASN A 66 -11.89 -2.73 -1.44
N LEU A 67 -11.13 -1.67 -1.08
CA LEU A 67 -10.21 -1.03 -2.01
C LEU A 67 -9.05 -1.93 -2.39
N PHE A 68 -8.47 -2.67 -1.45
CA PHE A 68 -7.43 -3.66 -1.76
C PHE A 68 -7.90 -4.68 -2.80
N LEU A 69 -9.09 -5.25 -2.62
CA LEU A 69 -9.62 -6.29 -3.50
C LEU A 69 -10.06 -5.75 -4.86
N VAL A 70 -10.72 -4.60 -4.88
CA VAL A 70 -11.40 -4.10 -6.10
C VAL A 70 -10.52 -3.14 -6.88
N LEU A 71 -9.84 -2.22 -6.20
CA LEU A 71 -9.08 -1.16 -6.86
C LEU A 71 -7.60 -1.54 -7.00
N PHE A 72 -6.99 -2.12 -5.97
CA PHE A 72 -5.57 -2.48 -6.00
C PHE A 72 -5.33 -3.90 -6.50
N ARG A 73 -6.40 -4.71 -6.56
CA ARG A 73 -6.38 -6.14 -6.93
C ARG A 73 -5.36 -6.96 -6.16
N ILE A 74 -5.11 -6.58 -4.91
CA ILE A 74 -4.32 -7.35 -3.96
C ILE A 74 -5.31 -8.24 -3.20
N TYR A 75 -5.17 -9.56 -3.35
CA TYR A 75 -6.12 -10.55 -2.80
C TYR A 75 -5.58 -11.31 -1.59
N ASP A 76 -4.26 -11.37 -1.43
CA ASP A 76 -3.65 -12.07 -0.30
C ASP A 76 -3.95 -11.33 1.01
N MET A 77 -4.81 -11.91 1.84
CA MET A 77 -5.25 -11.30 3.09
C MET A 77 -4.10 -11.11 4.09
N SER A 78 -3.10 -12.00 4.09
CA SER A 78 -1.91 -11.87 4.93
C SER A 78 -1.11 -10.63 4.50
N ILE A 79 -0.89 -10.45 3.20
CA ILE A 79 -0.22 -9.25 2.68
C ILE A 79 -1.02 -7.98 3.00
N ILE A 80 -2.34 -7.98 2.80
CA ILE A 80 -3.18 -6.82 3.13
C ILE A 80 -3.05 -6.45 4.61
N GLU A 81 -3.12 -7.42 5.53
CA GLU A 81 -2.95 -7.16 6.96
C GLU A 81 -1.58 -6.56 7.28
N ARG A 82 -0.52 -7.11 6.69
CA ARG A 82 0.85 -6.65 6.91
C ARG A 82 1.08 -5.24 6.35
N ILE A 83 0.47 -4.90 5.20
CA ILE A 83 0.44 -3.53 4.67
C ILE A 83 -0.27 -2.61 5.68
N LEU A 84 -1.42 -3.02 6.20
CA LEU A 84 -2.20 -2.22 7.15
C LEU A 84 -1.44 -1.97 8.46
N LEU A 85 -0.73 -2.98 8.98
CA LEU A 85 0.13 -2.85 10.16
C LEU A 85 1.28 -1.83 9.96
N ASN A 86 1.75 -1.65 8.73
CA ASN A 86 2.80 -0.69 8.41
C ASN A 86 2.30 0.77 8.28
N ILE A 87 0.99 0.99 8.15
CA ILE A 87 0.41 2.34 7.97
C ILE A 87 -0.45 2.82 9.14
N THR A 88 -1.00 1.91 9.95
CA THR A 88 -1.88 2.26 11.08
C THR A 88 -1.73 1.30 12.26
N ALA A 89 -1.86 1.83 13.47
CA ALA A 89 -1.97 1.04 14.71
C ALA A 89 -3.44 0.80 15.12
N ASP A 90 -4.39 1.45 14.47
CA ASP A 90 -5.82 1.31 14.77
C ASP A 90 -6.38 0.03 14.14
N VAL A 91 -7.09 -0.76 14.95
CA VAL A 91 -7.63 -2.07 14.57
C VAL A 91 -8.92 -1.98 13.75
N SER A 92 -9.66 -0.88 13.84
CA SER A 92 -11.01 -0.73 13.29
C SER A 92 -11.12 0.37 12.23
N TYR A 93 -10.23 1.35 12.26
CA TYR A 93 -10.31 2.55 11.43
C TYR A 93 -9.00 2.85 10.72
N ILE A 94 -9.11 3.52 9.57
CA ILE A 94 -7.99 4.12 8.85
C ILE A 94 -8.06 5.63 9.05
N GLY A 95 -7.03 6.20 9.68
CA GLY A 95 -6.86 7.65 9.78
C GLY A 95 -6.42 8.29 8.47
N PRO A 96 -6.59 9.62 8.31
CA PRO A 96 -6.19 10.32 7.10
C PRO A 96 -4.67 10.28 6.87
N GLU A 97 -3.87 10.25 7.93
CA GLU A 97 -2.41 10.10 7.82
C GLU A 97 -2.01 8.70 7.32
N ALA A 98 -2.65 7.64 7.84
CA ALA A 98 -2.43 6.27 7.37
C ALA A 98 -2.81 6.12 5.89
N TRP A 99 -3.94 6.72 5.49
CA TRP A 99 -4.35 6.82 4.09
C TRP A 99 -3.27 7.48 3.23
N MET A 100 -2.77 8.65 3.63
CA MET A 100 -1.74 9.36 2.87
C MET A 100 -0.41 8.59 2.81
N LYS A 101 0.01 7.94 3.90
CA LYS A 101 1.20 7.08 3.94
C LYS A 101 1.11 5.90 2.97
N LEU A 102 -0.07 5.30 2.83
CA LEU A 102 -0.25 4.22 1.87
C LEU A 102 -0.03 4.71 0.44
N PHE A 103 -0.68 5.82 0.07
CA PHE A 103 -0.58 6.35 -1.28
C PHE A 103 0.81 6.90 -1.59
N SER A 104 1.53 7.48 -0.62
CA SER A 104 2.90 7.94 -0.84
C SER A 104 3.80 6.82 -1.33
N VAL A 105 3.67 5.62 -0.75
CA VAL A 105 4.47 4.46 -1.21
C VAL A 105 3.87 3.83 -2.47
N PHE A 106 2.55 3.65 -2.54
CA PHE A 106 1.88 2.99 -3.67
C PHE A 106 2.09 3.72 -5.00
N LEU A 107 2.16 5.05 -4.96
CA LEU A 107 2.38 5.90 -6.12
C LEU A 107 3.84 6.34 -6.27
N SER A 108 4.72 5.99 -5.33
CA SER A 108 6.14 6.32 -5.41
C SER A 108 6.77 5.73 -6.68
N LYS A 109 7.58 6.55 -7.33
CA LYS A 109 8.48 6.13 -8.41
C LYS A 109 9.86 5.74 -7.88
N ASN A 110 10.14 6.04 -6.61
CA ASN A 110 11.39 5.69 -5.97
C ASN A 110 11.40 4.20 -5.65
N LEU A 111 12.30 3.47 -6.32
CA LEU A 111 12.44 2.03 -6.15
C LEU A 111 12.90 1.67 -4.73
N GLU A 112 13.80 2.46 -4.13
CA GLU A 112 14.32 2.21 -2.78
C GLU A 112 13.22 2.35 -1.73
N GLU A 113 12.38 3.39 -1.82
CA GLU A 113 11.23 3.55 -0.92
C GLU A 113 10.27 2.36 -1.02
N ARG A 114 10.04 1.87 -2.24
CA ARG A 114 9.22 0.68 -2.47
C ARG A 114 9.87 -0.58 -1.94
N MET A 115 11.19 -0.76 -2.10
CA MET A 115 11.94 -1.88 -1.52
C MET A 115 11.81 -1.89 0.00
N GLN A 116 12.03 -0.75 0.67
CA GLN A 116 11.91 -0.65 2.12
C GLN A 116 10.50 -1.05 2.60
N PHE A 117 9.47 -0.60 1.89
CA PHE A 117 8.10 -0.93 2.26
C PHE A 117 7.75 -2.40 2.01
N ALA A 118 8.09 -2.94 0.84
CA ALA A 118 7.83 -4.35 0.51
C ALA A 118 8.56 -5.29 1.49
N TYR A 119 9.82 -5.00 1.79
CA TYR A 119 10.58 -5.78 2.75
C TYR A 119 9.95 -5.76 4.15
N LYS A 120 9.53 -4.58 4.65
CA LYS A 120 8.80 -4.47 5.92
C LYS A 120 7.49 -5.24 5.94
N VAL A 121 6.78 -5.28 4.81
CA VAL A 121 5.56 -6.10 4.65
C VAL A 121 5.90 -7.58 4.73
N TYR A 122 7.02 -8.03 4.16
CA TYR A 122 7.42 -9.43 4.26
C TYR A 122 7.97 -9.81 5.66
N THR A 123 8.70 -8.93 6.31
CA THR A 123 9.36 -9.17 7.61
C THR A 123 8.53 -8.81 8.83
N THR A 124 7.21 -8.68 8.74
CA THR A 124 6.36 -8.41 9.93
C THR A 124 6.45 -9.47 11.05
N SER A 125 7.28 -10.51 10.90
CA SER A 125 7.75 -11.37 11.99
C SER A 125 8.75 -10.65 12.91
N SER A 126 8.92 -11.13 14.14
CA SER A 126 9.71 -10.47 15.20
C SER A 126 11.22 -10.34 14.91
N SER A 127 11.74 -11.00 13.87
CA SER A 127 13.18 -11.03 13.55
C SER A 127 13.66 -9.81 12.76
N GLY A 128 12.79 -9.13 12.01
CA GLY A 128 13.20 -8.08 11.07
C GLY A 128 13.98 -8.60 9.85
N THR A 129 14.10 -9.93 9.70
CA THR A 129 14.75 -10.62 8.59
C THR A 129 13.86 -11.75 8.06
N LEU A 130 14.06 -12.13 6.80
CA LEU A 130 13.32 -13.22 6.18
C LEU A 130 14.07 -14.54 6.40
N ASN A 131 13.69 -15.25 7.46
CA ASN A 131 14.17 -16.61 7.71
C ASN A 131 13.39 -17.65 6.89
N ARG A 132 13.88 -18.90 6.87
CA ARG A 132 13.28 -20.01 6.14
C ARG A 132 11.81 -20.25 6.49
N GLU A 133 11.43 -20.07 7.75
CA GLU A 133 10.03 -20.21 8.19
C GLU A 133 9.14 -19.11 7.57
N THR A 134 9.58 -17.85 7.63
CA THR A 134 8.83 -16.71 7.09
C THR A 134 8.66 -16.81 5.58
N VAL A 135 9.73 -17.20 4.87
CA VAL A 135 9.67 -17.45 3.41
C VAL A 135 8.76 -18.63 3.11
N GLY A 136 8.87 -19.73 3.85
CA GLY A 136 8.00 -20.90 3.72
C GLY A 136 6.51 -20.55 3.86
N MET A 137 6.16 -19.77 4.88
CA MET A 137 4.77 -19.31 5.05
C MET A 137 4.28 -18.44 3.89
N ALA A 138 5.15 -17.62 3.29
CA ALA A 138 4.77 -16.75 2.16
C ALA A 138 4.50 -17.56 0.89
N ILE A 139 5.29 -18.61 0.62
CA ILE A 139 5.16 -19.44 -0.59
C ILE A 139 4.05 -20.50 -0.49
N ASN A 140 3.43 -20.69 0.69
CA ASN A 140 2.38 -21.69 0.88
C ASN A 140 1.23 -21.56 -0.14
N ASN A 141 0.92 -20.33 -0.56
CA ASN A 141 -0.17 -20.05 -1.49
C ASN A 141 0.28 -20.00 -2.97
N PHE A 142 1.56 -20.26 -3.27
CA PHE A 142 2.09 -20.19 -4.64
C PHE A 142 1.66 -21.40 -5.47
N PHE A 143 1.48 -22.55 -4.82
CA PHE A 143 1.18 -23.81 -5.46
C PHE A 143 -0.19 -24.31 -4.99
N VAL A 144 -1.01 -24.76 -5.95
CA VAL A 144 -2.30 -25.40 -5.71
C VAL A 144 -2.29 -26.71 -6.46
N GLY A 145 -2.51 -27.81 -5.74
CA GLY A 145 -2.48 -29.17 -6.29
C GLY A 145 -3.37 -30.11 -5.48
N GLU A 146 -3.70 -31.26 -6.06
CA GLU A 146 -4.49 -32.31 -5.40
C GLU A 146 -3.62 -33.26 -4.56
N ASP A 147 -2.32 -33.34 -4.87
CA ASP A 147 -1.34 -34.14 -4.13
C ASP A 147 -0.56 -33.25 -3.15
N ASP A 148 -0.84 -33.43 -1.85
CA ASP A 148 -0.21 -32.66 -0.77
C ASP A 148 1.31 -32.86 -0.71
N ASP A 149 1.83 -34.02 -1.10
CA ASP A 149 3.27 -34.30 -1.01
C ASP A 149 4.01 -33.68 -2.20
N GLU A 150 3.42 -33.70 -3.40
CA GLU A 150 3.93 -32.95 -4.55
C GLU A 150 3.99 -31.44 -4.26
N VAL A 151 2.93 -30.87 -3.69
CA VAL A 151 2.88 -29.44 -3.32
C VAL A 151 3.99 -29.09 -2.31
N LYS A 152 4.24 -29.94 -1.31
CA LYS A 152 5.31 -29.72 -0.33
C LYS A 152 6.70 -29.79 -0.96
N GLU A 153 6.92 -30.71 -1.90
CA GLU A 153 8.19 -30.79 -2.64
C GLU A 153 8.43 -29.49 -3.45
N LEU A 154 7.41 -29.01 -4.18
CA LEU A 154 7.48 -27.74 -4.91
C LEU A 154 7.75 -26.54 -3.99
N GLN A 155 7.14 -26.51 -2.82
CA GLN A 155 7.39 -25.47 -1.81
C GLN A 155 8.84 -25.55 -1.29
N ALA A 156 9.35 -26.74 -0.99
CA ALA A 156 10.73 -26.92 -0.54
C ALA A 156 11.73 -26.45 -1.61
N ASP A 157 11.54 -26.87 -2.85
CA ASP A 157 12.38 -26.47 -3.99
C ASP A 157 12.33 -24.96 -4.23
N MET A 158 11.14 -24.34 -4.14
CA MET A 158 11.00 -22.89 -4.26
C MET A 158 11.71 -22.15 -3.12
N CYS A 159 11.62 -22.67 -1.89
CA CYS A 159 12.33 -22.09 -0.75
C CYS A 159 13.85 -22.12 -1.00
N GLU A 160 14.42 -23.27 -1.39
CA GLU A 160 15.84 -23.35 -1.73
C GLU A 160 16.23 -22.43 -2.89
N PHE A 161 15.39 -22.31 -3.92
CA PHE A 161 15.63 -21.40 -5.04
C PHE A 161 15.70 -19.94 -4.59
N ILE A 162 14.79 -19.50 -3.72
CA ILE A 162 14.78 -18.14 -3.16
C ILE A 162 16.04 -17.90 -2.32
N PHE A 163 16.41 -18.81 -1.42
CA PHE A 163 17.64 -18.67 -0.61
C PHE A 163 18.90 -18.70 -1.47
N ASN A 164 18.95 -19.51 -2.51
CA ASN A 164 20.07 -19.49 -3.46
C ASN A 164 20.22 -18.13 -4.16
N LYS A 165 19.10 -17.43 -4.39
CA LYS A 165 19.05 -16.13 -5.08
C LYS A 165 19.33 -14.94 -4.17
N PHE A 166 18.80 -14.95 -2.95
CA PHE A 166 18.74 -13.78 -2.07
C PHE A 166 19.63 -13.86 -0.83
N ASP A 167 19.92 -15.05 -0.31
CA ASP A 167 20.85 -15.23 0.82
C ASP A 167 22.26 -15.32 0.22
N LEU A 168 22.96 -14.19 0.18
CA LEU A 168 24.24 -14.00 -0.50
C LEU A 168 25.40 -14.49 0.35
N ASP A 169 25.31 -14.33 1.67
CA ASP A 169 26.35 -14.75 2.60
C ASP A 169 26.17 -16.18 3.16
N LYS A 170 25.03 -16.81 2.86
CA LYS A 170 24.66 -18.19 3.24
C LYS A 170 24.47 -18.36 4.75
N ASP A 171 23.98 -17.33 5.43
CA ASP A 171 23.65 -17.38 6.87
C ASP A 171 22.28 -18.02 7.18
N GLY A 172 21.48 -18.31 6.14
CA GLY A 172 20.15 -18.91 6.29
C GLY A 172 19.04 -17.91 6.59
N THR A 173 19.31 -16.62 6.45
CA THR A 173 18.34 -15.52 6.45
C THR A 173 18.56 -14.62 5.24
N ILE A 174 17.53 -13.86 4.86
CA ILE A 174 17.67 -12.81 3.85
C ILE A 174 17.49 -11.49 4.58
N SER A 175 18.57 -10.71 4.61
CA SER A 175 18.62 -9.36 5.16
C SER A 175 18.03 -8.31 4.21
N TYR A 176 17.85 -7.08 4.71
CA TYR A 176 17.39 -5.98 3.84
C TYR A 176 18.47 -5.62 2.82
N GLU A 177 19.73 -5.67 3.23
CA GLU A 177 20.90 -5.35 2.42
C GLU A 177 21.01 -6.28 1.21
N GLU A 178 20.83 -7.59 1.42
CA GLU A 178 20.87 -8.57 0.34
C GLU A 178 19.65 -8.46 -0.58
N TYR A 179 18.45 -8.29 -0.01
CA TYR A 179 17.25 -7.99 -0.78
C TYR A 179 17.43 -6.73 -1.64
N TYR A 180 17.96 -5.66 -1.04
CA TYR A 180 18.25 -4.40 -1.72
C TYR A 180 19.26 -4.61 -2.86
N GLU A 181 20.34 -5.33 -2.62
CA GLU A 181 21.35 -5.63 -3.64
C GLU A 181 20.75 -6.40 -4.82
N VAL A 182 19.99 -7.47 -4.55
CA VAL A 182 19.38 -8.29 -5.60
C VAL A 182 18.34 -7.50 -6.40
N VAL A 183 17.43 -6.79 -5.72
CA VAL A 183 16.36 -6.04 -6.40
C VAL A 183 16.90 -4.79 -7.12
N SER A 184 17.98 -4.18 -6.63
CA SER A 184 18.62 -3.05 -7.32
C SER A 184 19.16 -3.48 -8.69
N ASN A 185 19.70 -4.70 -8.77
CA ASN A 185 20.16 -5.30 -10.02
C ASN A 185 19.00 -5.86 -10.86
N GLN A 186 17.91 -6.31 -10.23
CA GLN A 186 16.77 -6.96 -10.88
C GLN A 186 15.44 -6.44 -10.33
N PRO A 187 14.99 -5.23 -10.73
CA PRO A 187 13.81 -4.57 -10.14
C PRO A 187 12.50 -5.36 -10.24
N GLY A 188 12.40 -6.31 -11.19
CA GLY A 188 11.25 -7.22 -11.30
C GLY A 188 11.07 -8.15 -10.09
N LEU A 189 12.09 -8.29 -9.25
CA LEU A 189 12.06 -9.10 -8.03
C LEU A 189 11.59 -8.32 -6.79
N LEU A 190 11.15 -7.06 -6.95
CA LEU A 190 10.63 -6.24 -5.86
C LEU A 190 9.56 -6.98 -5.03
N GLU A 191 8.66 -7.67 -5.70
CA GLU A 191 7.49 -8.33 -5.11
C GLU A 191 7.63 -9.87 -5.08
N PHE A 192 8.84 -10.39 -4.86
CA PHE A 192 9.17 -11.81 -5.01
C PHE A 192 8.41 -12.77 -4.06
N LEU A 193 7.85 -12.27 -2.95
CA LEU A 193 7.02 -13.05 -2.02
C LEU A 193 5.52 -12.77 -2.15
N GLY A 194 5.10 -12.10 -3.23
CA GLY A 194 3.71 -11.77 -3.51
C GLY A 194 3.47 -10.27 -3.65
N GLN A 195 2.36 -9.94 -4.30
CA GLN A 195 2.01 -8.56 -4.67
C GLN A 195 1.75 -7.69 -3.44
N VAL A 196 2.54 -6.63 -3.29
CA VAL A 196 2.42 -5.60 -2.24
C VAL A 196 1.83 -4.29 -2.81
N PHE A 197 2.09 -4.01 -4.08
CA PHE A 197 1.70 -2.78 -4.74
C PHE A 197 0.60 -3.00 -5.77
N PRO A 198 -0.21 -1.96 -6.08
CA PRO A 198 -1.13 -2.02 -7.21
C PRO A 198 -0.36 -2.17 -8.52
N ASP A 199 -0.92 -2.95 -9.44
CA ASP A 199 -0.39 -3.12 -10.79
C ASP A 199 -0.34 -1.79 -11.56
N VAL A 200 0.50 -1.71 -12.59
CA VAL A 200 0.69 -0.49 -13.40
C VAL A 200 -0.63 0.01 -14.00
N SER A 201 -1.51 -0.90 -14.42
CA SER A 201 -2.85 -0.55 -14.93
C SER A 201 -3.73 0.09 -13.85
N ASP A 202 -3.64 -0.38 -12.60
CA ASP A 202 -4.41 0.14 -11.47
C ASP A 202 -3.85 1.48 -10.97
N ARG A 203 -2.53 1.65 -10.97
CA ARG A 203 -1.90 2.95 -10.71
C ARG A 203 -2.37 4.01 -11.69
N THR A 204 -2.55 3.61 -12.95
CA THR A 204 -3.06 4.51 -13.99
C THR A 204 -4.51 4.89 -13.72
N ILE A 205 -5.35 3.94 -13.25
CA ILE A 205 -6.73 4.24 -12.83
C ILE A 205 -6.74 5.17 -11.61
N ILE A 206 -5.91 4.93 -10.60
CA ILE A 206 -5.81 5.81 -9.42
C ILE A 206 -5.35 7.22 -9.84
N ALA A 207 -4.34 7.31 -10.71
CA ALA A 207 -3.86 8.56 -11.27
C ALA A 207 -4.93 9.26 -12.11
N TYR A 208 -5.73 8.52 -12.88
CA TYR A 208 -6.88 9.06 -13.61
C TYR A 208 -7.99 9.52 -12.66
N CYS A 209 -8.29 8.80 -11.58
CA CYS A 209 -9.26 9.26 -10.59
C CYS A 209 -8.79 10.56 -9.91
N GLY A 210 -7.48 10.68 -9.62
CA GLY A 210 -6.87 11.92 -9.16
C GLY A 210 -6.98 13.05 -10.19
N ASN A 211 -6.58 12.78 -11.44
CA ASN A 211 -6.55 13.77 -12.53
C ASN A 211 -7.94 14.16 -13.05
N ILE A 212 -8.93 13.25 -13.08
CA ILE A 212 -10.31 13.60 -13.45
C ILE A 212 -10.87 14.64 -12.47
N GLY A 213 -10.50 14.54 -11.18
CA GLY A 213 -10.81 15.57 -10.18
C GLY A 213 -10.20 16.94 -10.47
N THR A 214 -9.06 17.00 -11.19
CA THR A 214 -8.36 18.27 -11.51
C THR A 214 -8.87 18.94 -12.79
N PHE A 215 -9.63 18.23 -13.62
CA PHE A 215 -10.24 18.76 -14.86
C PHE A 215 -11.60 19.43 -14.66
N PHE A 216 -12.14 19.47 -13.44
CA PHE A 216 -13.31 20.31 -13.16
C PHE A 216 -12.85 21.76 -13.00
N PRO A 217 -13.22 22.68 -13.90
CA PRO A 217 -12.83 24.08 -13.77
C PRO A 217 -13.36 24.64 -12.45
N GLY A 218 -12.52 25.41 -11.75
CA GLY A 218 -13.00 26.31 -10.71
C GLY A 218 -13.91 27.34 -11.38
N GLU A 219 -15.20 27.34 -11.02
CA GLU A 219 -16.11 28.36 -11.52
C GLU A 219 -15.75 29.71 -10.86
N ASP A 220 -15.52 30.72 -11.70
CA ASP A 220 -15.38 32.14 -11.35
C ASP A 220 -16.59 32.67 -10.56
#